data_AF-A0A410RFE3-F1
#
_entry.id   AF-A0A410RFE3-F1
#
_cell.length_a   1.000
_cell.length_b   1.000
_cell.length_c   1.000
_cell.angle_alpha   90.00
_cell.angle_beta   90.00
_cell.angle_gamma   90.00
#
_symmetry.space_group_name_H-M   'P 1'
#
loop_
_entity.id
_entity.type
_entity.pdbx_description
1 polymer ?
#
loop_
_entity_poly.entity_id
_entity_poly.type
_entity_poly.pdbx_seq_one_letter_code
_entity_poly.pdbx_strand_id
1 'polypeptide(L)'
;ATGTATTIANKVVMWHSLLLLVAAACLAAADEPRGRLAAIIEPRLGSSAIRIARLEREIADIQHKIEEAEKIDPHGFIDEFSDRLTQAEKPMCEKNRVQCGQYSSQCISSLLMCDGRNDCHNGYDEQSDVCDDGPAKAGNVFTGLARWRNCAMIKDHPFSINIIAVRKAKYFGARLFLRAIVISEFHEMGHKEYQAKGYYVPGLKKLVLVPLVRKRGDAGIMCHFNHGDNKRAECVLGHQATLHVCATSFVVLQE
;
A
#
# COMPACT_ATOMS: atom_id res chain seq x y z
N ALA A 1 -99.71 36.63 -0.89
CA ALA A 1 -100.01 35.20 -0.70
C ALA A 1 -98.99 34.38 -1.50
N THR A 2 -98.34 33.45 -0.81
CA THR A 2 -97.34 32.43 -1.18
C THR A 2 -97.19 31.93 -2.63
N GLY A 3 -95.93 31.73 -3.06
CA GLY A 3 -95.48 30.73 -4.06
C GLY A 3 -95.25 31.29 -5.47
N THR A 4 -94.05 31.27 -6.07
CA THR A 4 -93.32 30.04 -6.43
C THR A 4 -91.82 30.33 -6.66
N ALA A 5 -91.04 30.04 -5.63
CA ALA A 5 -89.58 29.97 -5.66
C ALA A 5 -89.11 28.65 -6.28
N THR A 6 -89.35 28.41 -7.58
CA THR A 6 -89.05 27.10 -8.21
C THR A 6 -88.37 27.15 -9.57
N THR A 7 -88.01 28.32 -10.13
CA THR A 7 -87.42 28.39 -11.49
C THR A 7 -85.90 28.63 -11.52
N ILE A 8 -85.28 29.07 -10.42
CA ILE A 8 -83.83 29.36 -10.36
C ILE A 8 -83.02 28.12 -9.93
N ALA A 9 -83.60 27.23 -9.12
CA ALA A 9 -82.94 26.01 -8.63
C ALA A 9 -82.62 24.98 -9.74
N ASN A 10 -83.44 24.90 -10.79
CA ASN A 10 -83.25 23.91 -11.86
C ASN A 10 -82.09 24.24 -12.82
N LYS A 11 -81.72 25.52 -13.00
CA LYS A 11 -80.56 25.88 -13.85
C LYS A 11 -79.22 25.57 -13.18
N VAL A 12 -79.12 25.71 -11.87
CA VAL A 12 -77.90 25.40 -11.10
C VAL A 12 -77.70 23.88 -11.01
N VAL A 13 -78.76 23.10 -10.82
CA VAL A 13 -78.70 21.63 -10.83
C VAL A 13 -78.30 21.11 -12.21
N MET A 14 -78.82 21.70 -13.30
CA MET A 14 -78.48 21.29 -14.67
C MET A 14 -77.03 21.61 -15.05
N TRP A 15 -76.44 22.68 -14.49
CA TRP A 15 -75.04 23.03 -14.76
C TRP A 15 -74.06 22.21 -13.90
N HIS A 16 -74.43 21.89 -12.66
CA HIS A 16 -73.67 20.97 -11.83
C HIS A 16 -73.72 19.52 -12.32
N SER A 17 -74.85 19.06 -12.86
CA SER A 17 -74.93 17.74 -13.48
C SER A 17 -74.13 17.66 -14.79
N LEU A 18 -74.08 18.75 -15.57
CA LEU A 18 -73.21 18.83 -16.76
C LEU A 18 -71.72 18.82 -16.37
N LEU A 19 -71.33 19.54 -15.32
CA LEU A 19 -69.95 19.52 -14.80
C LEU A 19 -69.57 18.15 -14.24
N LEU A 20 -70.50 17.47 -13.56
CA LEU A 20 -70.28 16.11 -13.07
C LEU A 20 -70.16 15.09 -14.22
N LEU A 21 -70.93 15.25 -15.29
CA LEU A 21 -70.82 14.41 -16.49
C LEU A 21 -69.51 14.64 -17.25
N VAL A 22 -69.03 15.88 -17.34
CA VAL A 22 -67.73 16.20 -17.95
C VAL A 22 -66.59 15.66 -17.07
N ALA A 23 -66.69 15.80 -15.74
CA ALA A 23 -65.71 15.23 -14.82
C ALA A 23 -65.67 13.69 -14.89
N ALA A 24 -66.83 13.04 -14.99
CA ALA A 24 -66.93 11.59 -15.17
C ALA A 24 -66.38 11.14 -16.53
N ALA A 25 -66.60 11.90 -17.60
CA ALA A 25 -66.01 11.63 -18.91
C ALA A 25 -64.48 11.83 -18.93
N CYS A 26 -63.96 12.83 -18.21
CA CYS A 26 -62.51 13.01 -18.04
C CYS A 26 -61.88 11.89 -17.19
N LEU A 27 -62.57 11.39 -16.16
CA LEU A 27 -62.12 10.24 -15.36
C LEU A 27 -62.16 8.94 -16.17
N ALA A 28 -63.17 8.75 -17.03
CA ALA A 28 -63.27 7.57 -17.90
C ALA A 28 -62.23 7.60 -19.05
N ALA A 29 -61.86 8.79 -19.54
CA ALA A 29 -60.79 8.95 -20.54
C ALA A 29 -59.38 8.85 -19.94
N ALA A 30 -59.21 9.09 -18.63
CA ALA A 30 -57.95 8.87 -17.92
C ALA A 30 -57.68 7.38 -17.60
N ASP A 31 -58.71 6.55 -17.73
CA ASP A 31 -58.66 5.09 -17.56
C ASP A 31 -58.69 4.36 -18.92
N GLU A 32 -58.10 4.98 -19.97
CA GLU A 32 -57.60 4.20 -21.09
C GLU A 32 -56.58 3.18 -20.53
N PRO A 33 -56.70 1.89 -20.90
CA PRO A 33 -55.78 0.90 -20.39
C PRO A 33 -54.37 1.35 -20.79
N ARG A 34 -53.50 1.51 -19.79
CA ARG A 34 -52.03 1.46 -19.92
C ARG A 34 -51.59 0.07 -20.43
N GLY A 35 -52.22 -0.40 -21.50
CA GLY A 35 -52.17 -1.73 -22.07
C GLY A 35 -51.91 -1.60 -23.56
N ARG A 36 -50.77 -1.02 -23.91
CA ARG A 36 -50.09 -1.23 -25.21
C ARG A 36 -48.64 -0.76 -25.24
N LEU A 37 -48.25 0.20 -24.39
CA LEU A 37 -46.85 0.63 -24.27
C LEU A 37 -45.99 -0.26 -23.36
N ALA A 38 -46.59 -0.98 -22.40
CA ALA A 38 -45.87 -1.98 -21.59
C ALA A 38 -45.61 -3.30 -22.35
N ALA A 39 -46.27 -3.52 -23.49
CA ALA A 39 -46.21 -4.76 -24.27
C ALA A 39 -45.16 -4.74 -25.41
N ILE A 40 -44.48 -3.61 -25.61
CA ILE A 40 -43.33 -3.51 -26.52
C ILE A 40 -42.09 -3.20 -25.70
N ILE A 41 -41.82 -4.01 -24.67
CA ILE A 41 -40.41 -4.29 -24.37
C ILE A 41 -39.94 -5.09 -25.57
N GLU A 42 -39.23 -4.45 -26.51
CA GLU A 42 -38.67 -5.17 -27.64
C GLU A 42 -37.91 -6.38 -27.08
N PRO A 43 -38.12 -7.60 -27.60
CA PRO A 43 -37.41 -8.79 -27.13
C PRO A 43 -35.88 -8.60 -27.20
N ARG A 44 -35.42 -7.69 -28.07
CA ARG A 44 -34.03 -7.23 -28.16
C ARG A 44 -33.55 -6.45 -26.93
N LEU A 45 -34.35 -5.50 -26.42
CA LEU A 45 -34.04 -4.75 -25.20
C LEU A 45 -33.96 -5.68 -23.98
N GLY A 46 -34.90 -6.61 -23.86
CA GLY A 46 -34.88 -7.63 -22.78
C GLY A 46 -33.67 -8.56 -22.86
N SER A 47 -33.33 -9.05 -24.06
CA SER A 47 -32.11 -9.88 -24.24
C SER A 47 -30.82 -9.12 -23.93
N SER A 48 -30.77 -7.82 -24.25
CA SER A 48 -29.63 -6.96 -23.97
C SER A 48 -29.48 -6.70 -22.47
N ALA A 49 -30.60 -6.48 -21.76
CA ALA A 49 -30.59 -6.33 -20.30
C ALA A 49 -30.07 -7.59 -19.59
N ILE A 50 -30.48 -8.79 -20.03
CA ILE A 50 -29.97 -10.05 -19.48
C ILE A 50 -28.45 -10.20 -19.73
N ARG A 51 -27.99 -9.81 -20.92
CA ARG A 51 -26.56 -9.83 -21.26
C ARG A 51 -25.77 -8.86 -20.38
N ILE A 52 -26.27 -7.66 -20.15
CA ILE A 52 -25.63 -6.67 -19.27
C ILE A 52 -25.54 -7.20 -17.83
N ALA A 53 -26.65 -7.70 -17.27
CA ALA A 53 -26.68 -8.27 -15.92
C ALA A 53 -25.77 -9.51 -15.75
N ARG A 54 -25.47 -10.22 -16.85
CA ARG A 54 -24.46 -11.28 -16.85
C ARG A 54 -23.05 -10.71 -16.83
N LEU A 55 -22.76 -9.73 -17.68
CA LEU A 55 -21.44 -9.08 -17.74
C LEU A 55 -21.10 -8.40 -16.41
N GLU A 56 -22.06 -7.76 -15.74
CA GLU A 56 -21.86 -7.16 -14.41
C GLU A 56 -21.39 -8.19 -13.38
N ARG A 57 -22.01 -9.38 -13.39
CA ARG A 57 -21.60 -10.49 -12.50
C ARG A 57 -20.23 -11.05 -12.87
N GLU A 58 -19.94 -11.20 -14.17
CA GLU A 58 -18.62 -11.65 -14.63
C GLU A 58 -17.52 -10.64 -14.27
N ILE A 59 -17.78 -9.33 -14.37
CA ILE A 59 -16.85 -8.27 -13.96
C ILE A 59 -16.60 -8.35 -12.45
N ALA A 60 -17.65 -8.48 -11.63
CA ALA A 60 -17.51 -8.59 -10.18
C ALA A 60 -16.69 -9.84 -9.78
N ASP A 61 -16.92 -10.98 -10.42
CA ASP A 61 -16.15 -12.20 -10.21
C ASP A 61 -14.68 -12.04 -10.65
N ILE A 62 -14.43 -11.36 -11.78
CA ILE A 62 -13.07 -11.05 -12.23
C ILE A 62 -12.36 -10.10 -11.26
N GLN A 63 -13.04 -9.07 -10.75
CA GLN A 63 -12.47 -8.15 -9.75
C GLN A 63 -12.03 -8.91 -8.50
N HIS A 64 -12.90 -9.77 -7.97
CA HIS A 64 -12.57 -10.63 -6.84
C HIS A 64 -11.37 -11.55 -7.15
N LYS A 65 -11.32 -12.13 -8.36
CA LYS A 65 -10.17 -12.95 -8.79
C LYS A 65 -8.87 -12.15 -8.90
N ILE A 66 -8.94 -10.88 -9.31
CA ILE A 66 -7.78 -9.99 -9.37
C ILE A 66 -7.29 -9.70 -7.95
N GLU A 67 -8.17 -9.38 -7.01
CA GLU A 67 -7.81 -9.13 -5.60
C GLU A 67 -7.18 -10.37 -4.93
N GLU A 68 -7.70 -11.57 -5.19
CA GLU A 68 -7.09 -12.81 -4.71
C GLU A 68 -5.75 -13.11 -5.40
N ALA A 69 -5.63 -12.81 -6.70
CA ALA A 69 -4.39 -13.00 -7.43
C ALA A 69 -3.29 -12.02 -6.98
N GLU A 70 -3.64 -10.78 -6.61
CA GLU A 70 -2.70 -9.76 -6.13
C GLU A 70 -1.96 -10.18 -4.86
N LYS A 71 -2.59 -11.03 -4.01
CA LYS A 71 -1.95 -11.59 -2.81
C LYS A 71 -0.80 -12.55 -3.13
N ILE A 72 -0.73 -13.05 -4.36
CA ILE A 72 0.27 -14.01 -4.81
C ILE A 72 1.17 -13.31 -5.83
N ASP A 73 2.39 -12.97 -5.42
CA ASP A 73 3.43 -12.49 -6.32
C ASP A 73 4.43 -13.62 -6.62
N PRO A 74 4.35 -14.29 -7.79
CA PRO A 74 5.27 -15.36 -8.13
C PRO A 74 6.71 -14.86 -8.32
N HIS A 75 6.89 -13.64 -8.82
CA HIS A 75 8.23 -13.09 -9.07
C HIS A 75 8.91 -12.75 -7.74
N GLY A 76 8.22 -12.03 -6.86
CA GLY A 76 8.72 -11.74 -5.51
C GLY A 76 9.01 -13.01 -4.69
N PHE A 77 8.24 -14.08 -4.87
CA PHE A 77 8.52 -15.37 -4.22
C PHE A 77 9.85 -16.00 -4.70
N ILE A 78 10.14 -15.94 -6.00
CA ILE A 78 11.41 -16.44 -6.55
C ILE A 78 12.58 -15.59 -6.07
N ASP A 79 12.42 -14.26 -6.04
CA ASP A 79 13.45 -13.34 -5.55
C ASP A 79 13.74 -13.57 -4.07
N GLU A 80 12.71 -13.78 -3.24
CA GLU A 80 12.86 -14.15 -1.82
C GLU A 80 13.65 -15.45 -1.68
N PHE A 81 13.29 -16.47 -2.46
CA PHE A 81 13.98 -17.76 -2.39
C PHE A 81 15.45 -17.65 -2.84
N SER A 82 15.72 -16.86 -3.87
CA SER A 82 17.08 -16.59 -4.37
C SER A 82 17.95 -15.88 -3.33
N ASP A 83 17.43 -14.84 -2.67
CA ASP A 83 18.14 -14.12 -1.60
C ASP A 83 18.41 -15.03 -0.40
N ARG A 84 17.44 -15.86 -0.01
CA ARG A 84 17.61 -16.84 1.09
C ARG A 84 18.65 -17.91 0.76
N LEU A 85 18.66 -18.40 -0.47
CA LEU A 85 19.67 -19.34 -0.95
C LEU A 85 21.06 -18.69 -0.92
N THR A 86 21.16 -17.45 -1.41
CA THR A 86 22.40 -16.66 -1.42
C THR A 86 22.92 -16.38 -0.01
N GLN A 87 22.04 -16.25 0.99
CA GLN A 87 22.44 -16.10 2.40
C GLN A 87 22.92 -17.43 3.02
N ALA A 88 22.35 -18.55 2.60
CA ALA A 88 22.76 -19.88 3.04
C ALA A 88 24.08 -20.32 2.38
N GLU A 89 24.28 -19.94 1.11
CA GLU A 89 25.55 -20.04 0.42
C GLU A 89 26.52 -19.03 1.05
N LYS A 90 27.61 -19.50 1.64
CA LYS A 90 28.58 -18.62 2.29
C LYS A 90 29.03 -17.50 1.32
N PRO A 91 29.07 -16.22 1.73
CA PRO A 91 29.45 -15.14 0.83
C PRO A 91 30.85 -15.37 0.28
N MET A 92 30.99 -15.31 -1.04
CA MET A 92 32.26 -15.48 -1.74
C MET A 92 33.21 -14.29 -1.48
N CYS A 93 32.64 -13.10 -1.28
CA CYS A 93 33.38 -11.86 -1.07
C CYS A 93 33.62 -11.56 0.42
N GLU A 94 34.73 -10.87 0.70
CA GLU A 94 35.05 -10.35 2.03
C GLU A 94 34.04 -9.30 2.52
N LYS A 95 34.08 -9.00 3.83
CA LYS A 95 33.26 -7.94 4.42
C LYS A 95 33.53 -6.60 3.71
N ASN A 96 32.45 -5.85 3.43
CA ASN A 96 32.46 -4.58 2.70
C ASN A 96 32.79 -4.67 1.20
N ARG A 97 32.86 -5.88 0.64
CA ARG A 97 32.87 -6.10 -0.81
C ARG A 97 31.52 -6.62 -1.28
N VAL A 98 31.18 -6.32 -2.52
CA VAL A 98 29.94 -6.72 -3.18
C VAL A 98 30.29 -7.59 -4.38
N GLN A 99 29.53 -8.66 -4.58
CA GLN A 99 29.68 -9.55 -5.72
C GLN A 99 28.99 -8.94 -6.94
N CYS A 100 29.65 -8.99 -8.10
CA CYS A 100 29.14 -8.46 -9.37
C CYS A 100 28.02 -9.34 -9.99
N GLY A 101 26.99 -9.67 -9.21
CA GLY A 101 25.89 -10.56 -9.60
C GLY A 101 26.14 -12.03 -9.26
N GLN A 102 25.09 -12.85 -9.36
CA GLN A 102 25.04 -14.23 -8.85
C GLN A 102 26.07 -15.18 -9.50
N TYR A 103 26.34 -15.01 -10.80
CA TYR A 103 27.25 -15.88 -11.55
C TYR A 103 28.68 -15.36 -11.68
N SER A 104 28.98 -14.20 -11.10
CA SER A 104 30.32 -13.59 -11.19
C SER A 104 31.13 -13.88 -9.94
N SER A 105 32.39 -14.30 -10.12
CA SER A 105 33.35 -14.41 -9.02
C SER A 105 34.06 -13.08 -8.71
N GLN A 106 33.71 -11.99 -9.41
CA GLN A 106 34.31 -10.68 -9.20
C GLN A 106 33.72 -10.02 -7.95
N CYS A 107 34.59 -9.55 -7.08
CA CYS A 107 34.25 -8.78 -5.90
C CYS A 107 34.80 -7.35 -6.03
N ILE A 108 33.92 -6.36 -5.96
CA ILE A 108 34.29 -4.94 -5.92
C ILE A 108 34.07 -4.36 -4.52
N SER A 109 34.64 -3.19 -4.25
CA SER A 109 34.39 -2.47 -3.00
C SER A 109 32.95 -1.96 -2.95
N SER A 110 32.30 -2.01 -1.80
CA SER A 110 30.98 -1.38 -1.60
C SER A 110 30.97 0.14 -1.82
N LEU A 111 32.14 0.79 -1.90
CA LEU A 111 32.27 2.21 -2.22
C LEU A 111 32.20 2.53 -3.72
N LEU A 112 32.41 1.52 -4.56
CA LEU A 112 32.37 1.61 -6.02
C LEU A 112 30.98 1.28 -6.59
N MET A 113 30.08 0.78 -5.73
CA MET A 113 28.71 0.50 -6.15
C MET A 113 27.98 1.80 -6.48
N CYS A 114 27.28 1.88 -7.62
CA CYS A 114 26.44 3.02 -7.99
C CYS A 114 27.18 4.37 -7.93
N ASP A 115 28.47 4.40 -8.26
CA ASP A 115 29.28 5.62 -8.26
C ASP A 115 29.25 6.35 -9.61
N GLY A 116 28.59 5.77 -10.61
CA GLY A 116 28.46 6.28 -11.98
C GLY A 116 29.53 5.74 -12.93
N ARG A 117 30.38 4.80 -12.49
CA ARG A 117 31.40 4.15 -13.29
C ARG A 117 31.21 2.65 -13.24
N ASN A 118 31.42 2.02 -14.38
CA ASN A 118 31.30 0.59 -14.49
C ASN A 118 32.62 -0.07 -14.01
N ASP A 119 32.61 -0.63 -12.80
CA ASP A 119 33.71 -1.36 -12.18
C ASP A 119 33.54 -2.90 -12.27
N CYS A 120 32.31 -3.41 -12.42
CA CYS A 120 32.07 -4.82 -12.70
C CYS A 120 32.26 -5.14 -14.19
N HIS A 121 32.83 -6.28 -14.57
CA HIS A 121 32.99 -6.63 -16.01
C HIS A 121 31.63 -6.72 -16.76
N ASN A 122 30.55 -6.99 -16.03
CA ASN A 122 29.18 -7.06 -16.55
C ASN A 122 28.36 -5.78 -16.30
N GLY A 123 28.93 -4.74 -15.68
CA GLY A 123 28.22 -3.52 -15.32
C GLY A 123 27.12 -3.66 -14.28
N TYR A 124 27.10 -4.76 -13.52
CA TYR A 124 26.11 -5.03 -12.48
C TYR A 124 26.02 -3.92 -11.42
N ASP A 125 27.14 -3.31 -11.11
CA ASP A 125 27.30 -2.24 -10.12
C ASP A 125 26.59 -0.94 -10.46
N GLU A 126 26.24 -0.73 -11.74
CA GLU A 126 25.59 0.48 -12.25
C GLU A 126 24.20 0.20 -12.84
N GLN A 127 23.66 -1.01 -12.66
CA GLN A 127 22.32 -1.32 -13.15
C GLN A 127 21.24 -0.60 -12.32
N SER A 128 20.17 -0.18 -12.99
CA SER A 128 19.13 0.67 -12.38
C SER A 128 18.32 -0.05 -11.29
N ASP A 129 18.16 -1.36 -11.41
CA ASP A 129 17.52 -2.22 -10.41
C ASP A 129 18.35 -2.32 -9.13
N VAL A 130 19.68 -2.32 -9.25
CA VAL A 130 20.60 -2.38 -8.10
C VAL A 130 20.80 -1.01 -7.46
N CYS A 131 20.82 0.05 -8.26
CA CYS A 131 21.06 1.43 -7.82
C CYS A 131 19.80 2.26 -7.54
N ASP A 132 18.62 1.63 -7.56
CA ASP A 132 17.37 2.25 -7.11
C ASP A 132 17.51 2.67 -5.63
N ASP A 133 16.76 3.70 -5.25
CA ASP A 133 16.73 4.17 -3.87
C ASP A 133 16.07 3.13 -2.93
N GLY A 134 15.42 2.11 -3.50
CA GLY A 134 14.99 0.90 -2.82
C GLY A 134 14.12 1.20 -1.60
N PRO A 135 14.46 0.68 -0.40
CA PRO A 135 13.72 0.95 0.82
C PRO A 135 13.98 2.35 1.39
N ALA A 136 15.05 3.03 0.95
CA ALA A 136 15.45 4.33 1.43
C ALA A 136 14.74 5.45 0.65
N LYS A 137 13.39 5.42 0.63
CA LYS A 137 12.54 6.48 0.07
C LYS A 137 11.91 7.28 1.20
N ALA A 138 11.88 8.61 1.07
CA ALA A 138 11.26 9.47 2.06
C ALA A 138 9.74 9.23 2.09
N GLY A 139 9.17 9.12 3.28
CA GLY A 139 7.78 8.73 3.50
C GLY A 139 7.58 7.26 3.83
N ASN A 140 8.56 6.38 3.54
CA ASN A 140 8.47 4.97 3.91
C ASN A 140 8.43 4.81 5.44
N VAL A 141 7.46 4.01 5.90
CA VAL A 141 7.28 3.66 7.32
C VAL A 141 7.43 2.16 7.45
N PHE A 142 8.44 1.71 8.19
CA PHE A 142 8.65 0.29 8.49
C PHE A 142 8.20 -0.01 9.90
N THR A 143 7.23 -0.89 10.07
CA THR A 143 6.68 -1.27 11.38
C THR A 143 7.08 -2.70 11.71
N GLY A 144 7.43 -2.96 12.97
CA GLY A 144 7.80 -4.29 13.44
C GLY A 144 7.74 -4.43 14.96
N LEU A 145 7.98 -5.65 15.44
CA LEU A 145 8.04 -5.95 16.87
C LEU A 145 9.50 -6.02 17.32
N ALA A 146 9.90 -5.21 18.30
CA ALA A 146 11.23 -5.27 18.90
C ALA A 146 11.24 -6.33 20.00
N ARG A 147 12.03 -7.40 19.80
CA ARG A 147 12.21 -8.47 20.79
C ARG A 147 13.54 -8.33 21.51
N TRP A 148 13.49 -7.89 22.76
CA TRP A 148 14.69 -7.62 23.55
C TRP A 148 15.20 -8.89 24.21
N ARG A 149 16.49 -9.18 24.03
CA ARG A 149 17.17 -10.33 24.66
C ARG A 149 18.27 -9.89 25.61
N ASN A 150 18.96 -8.81 25.28
CA ASN A 150 20.11 -8.29 26.00
C ASN A 150 19.99 -6.77 26.24
N CYS A 151 20.96 -6.20 26.98
CA CYS A 151 21.16 -4.77 27.26
C CYS A 151 20.11 -4.08 28.14
N ALA A 152 18.84 -4.45 28.04
CA ALA A 152 17.77 -3.90 28.85
C ALA A 152 16.64 -4.93 29.05
N MET A 153 16.00 -4.89 30.21
CA MET A 153 14.83 -5.71 30.55
C MET A 153 13.54 -5.00 30.09
N ILE A 154 13.42 -4.82 28.77
CA ILE A 154 12.26 -4.17 28.14
C ILE A 154 11.35 -5.26 27.58
N LYS A 155 10.04 -5.18 27.84
CA LYS A 155 9.06 -6.10 27.26
C LYS A 155 8.98 -5.89 25.74
N ASP A 156 8.68 -6.95 25.01
CA ASP A 156 8.46 -6.87 23.56
C ASP A 156 7.42 -5.81 23.24
N HIS A 157 7.73 -4.96 22.26
CA HIS A 157 6.91 -3.80 21.95
C HIS A 157 6.97 -3.48 20.45
N PRO A 158 5.88 -2.94 19.87
CA PRO A 158 5.92 -2.46 18.50
C PRO A 158 6.79 -1.21 18.39
N PHE A 159 7.43 -1.06 17.25
CA PHE A 159 8.14 0.16 16.88
C PHE A 159 8.05 0.39 15.37
N SER A 160 8.22 1.64 14.98
CA SER A 160 8.17 2.08 13.60
C SER A 160 9.39 2.94 13.27
N ILE A 161 9.92 2.76 12.06
CA ILE A 161 11.01 3.54 11.47
C ILE A 161 10.43 4.37 10.34
N ASN A 162 10.36 5.69 10.52
CA ASN A 162 9.80 6.62 9.56
C ASN A 162 10.92 7.35 8.85
N ILE A 163 11.13 7.10 7.57
CA ILE A 163 12.17 7.78 6.79
C ILE A 163 11.66 9.18 6.41
N ILE A 164 12.29 10.21 6.97
CA ILE A 164 11.87 11.62 6.79
C ILE A 164 12.50 12.21 5.54
N ALA A 165 13.79 11.97 5.35
CA ALA A 165 14.58 12.65 4.33
C ALA A 165 15.71 11.75 3.86
N VAL A 166 15.97 11.81 2.56
CA VAL A 166 17.02 11.04 1.88
C VAL A 166 17.82 12.01 1.02
N ARG A 167 19.14 11.88 1.06
CA ARG A 167 20.09 12.67 0.29
C ARG A 167 21.03 11.74 -0.44
N LYS A 168 20.91 11.73 -1.77
CA LYS A 168 21.82 11.07 -2.71
C LYS A 168 22.82 12.10 -3.21
N ALA A 169 24.10 11.91 -2.93
CA ALA A 169 25.12 12.83 -3.43
C ALA A 169 25.40 12.50 -4.90
N LYS A 170 25.34 13.49 -5.80
CA LYS A 170 25.57 13.28 -7.24
C LYS A 170 26.95 12.70 -7.56
N TYR A 171 27.94 13.00 -6.72
CA TYR A 171 29.32 12.51 -6.86
C TYR A 171 29.62 11.25 -6.04
N PHE A 172 28.66 10.77 -5.25
CA PHE A 172 28.84 9.62 -4.37
C PHE A 172 27.50 8.88 -4.20
N GLY A 173 27.19 8.02 -5.16
CA GLY A 173 25.95 7.24 -5.17
C GLY A 173 26.00 5.93 -4.39
N ALA A 174 27.19 5.49 -3.95
CA ALA A 174 27.38 4.29 -3.13
C ALA A 174 26.63 4.29 -1.79
N ARG A 175 26.19 5.46 -1.31
CA ARG A 175 25.39 5.57 -0.09
C ARG A 175 24.30 6.62 -0.23
N LEU A 176 23.14 6.30 0.32
CA LEU A 176 22.04 7.23 0.48
C LEU A 176 22.02 7.69 1.94
N PHE A 177 22.31 8.96 2.20
CA PHE A 177 22.27 9.50 3.55
C PHE A 177 20.84 9.83 3.93
N LEU A 178 20.37 9.33 5.05
CA LEU A 178 18.97 9.48 5.44
C LEU A 178 18.80 9.93 6.89
N ARG A 179 17.65 10.54 7.14
CA ARG A 179 17.14 10.87 8.47
C ARG A 179 15.84 10.12 8.68
N ALA A 180 15.68 9.58 9.87
CA ALA A 180 14.50 8.85 10.26
C ALA A 180 14.02 9.28 11.66
N ILE A 181 12.73 9.14 11.92
CA ILE A 181 12.18 9.15 13.28
C ILE A 181 11.90 7.69 13.63
N VAL A 182 12.35 7.27 14.80
CA VAL A 182 12.01 5.97 15.36
C VAL A 182 11.01 6.18 16.47
N ILE A 183 9.87 5.52 16.39
CA ILE A 183 8.79 5.56 17.37
C ILE A 183 8.69 4.17 18.00
N SER A 184 8.65 4.09 19.32
CA SER A 184 8.51 2.83 20.07
C SER A 184 7.32 2.96 21.02
N GLU A 185 6.36 2.06 20.93
CA GLU A 185 5.13 2.12 21.73
C GLU A 185 5.21 1.13 22.88
N PHE A 186 5.36 1.64 24.10
CA PHE A 186 5.38 0.83 25.31
C PHE A 186 4.02 0.80 25.98
N HIS A 187 3.60 -0.38 26.44
CA HIS A 187 2.30 -0.57 27.11
C HIS A 187 2.12 0.32 28.35
N GLU A 188 3.18 0.55 29.13
CA GLU A 188 3.11 1.24 30.43
C GLU A 188 3.60 2.70 30.36
N MET A 189 4.49 3.03 29.43
CA MET A 189 5.16 4.36 29.35
C MET A 189 4.66 5.24 28.19
N GLY A 190 3.68 4.78 27.42
CA GLY A 190 3.26 5.44 26.18
C GLY A 190 4.29 5.27 25.06
N HIS A 191 4.36 6.22 24.14
CA HIS A 191 5.33 6.16 23.03
C HIS A 191 6.61 6.94 23.35
N LYS A 192 7.74 6.43 22.89
CA LYS A 192 9.03 7.13 22.88
C LYS A 192 9.44 7.36 21.44
N GLU A 193 9.76 8.60 21.10
CA GLU A 193 10.30 8.95 19.80
C GLU A 193 11.71 9.52 19.90
N TYR A 194 12.55 9.18 18.92
CA TYR A 194 13.85 9.81 18.75
C TYR A 194 14.21 9.95 17.28
N GLN A 195 14.96 11.01 16.97
CA GLN A 195 15.48 11.22 15.63
C GLN A 195 16.79 10.46 15.44
N ALA A 196 16.90 9.78 14.31
CA ALA A 196 18.08 9.06 13.87
C ALA A 196 18.62 9.63 12.56
N LYS A 197 19.93 9.57 12.40
CA LYS A 197 20.62 9.79 11.13
C LYS A 197 21.32 8.52 10.72
N GLY A 198 21.55 8.35 9.43
CA GLY A 198 22.23 7.17 8.97
C GLY A 198 22.41 7.14 7.48
N TYR A 199 22.61 5.93 6.97
CA TYR A 199 22.79 5.71 5.54
C TYR A 199 22.28 4.34 5.14
N TYR A 200 21.88 4.24 3.88
CA TYR A 200 21.58 2.99 3.20
C TYR A 200 22.69 2.70 2.18
N VAL A 201 23.10 1.43 2.11
CA VAL A 201 24.08 0.93 1.15
C VAL A 201 23.37 0.00 0.17
N PRO A 202 23.10 0.43 -1.07
CA PRO A 202 22.37 -0.36 -2.07
C PRO A 202 22.99 -1.74 -2.31
N GLY A 203 24.30 -1.81 -2.59
CA GLY A 203 24.98 -3.07 -2.90
C GLY A 203 25.05 -4.08 -1.75
N LEU A 204 24.79 -3.67 -0.50
CA LEU A 204 24.70 -4.58 0.65
C LEU A 204 23.26 -4.72 1.16
N LYS A 205 22.29 -4.06 0.51
CA LYS A 205 20.90 -3.95 0.95
C LYS A 205 20.78 -3.64 2.44
N LYS A 206 21.64 -2.74 2.93
CA LYS A 206 21.87 -2.52 4.37
C LYS A 206 21.54 -1.10 4.79
N LEU A 207 20.63 -0.97 5.73
CA LEU A 207 20.23 0.29 6.37
C LEU A 207 20.89 0.39 7.74
N VAL A 208 21.55 1.50 8.03
CA VAL A 208 22.14 1.78 9.35
C VAL A 208 21.60 3.11 9.84
N LEU A 209 21.08 3.13 11.06
CA LEU A 209 20.52 4.29 11.74
C LEU A 209 21.15 4.44 13.13
N VAL A 210 21.58 5.65 13.45
CA VAL A 210 22.12 6.00 14.76
C VAL A 210 21.37 7.21 15.34
N PRO A 211 21.08 7.22 16.64
CA PRO A 211 20.38 8.35 17.26
C PRO A 211 21.19 9.65 17.14
N LEU A 212 20.52 10.76 16.83
CA LEU A 212 21.17 12.09 16.71
C LEU A 212 21.68 12.59 18.06
N VAL A 213 20.85 12.44 19.09
CA VAL A 213 21.17 12.78 20.47
C VAL A 213 21.09 11.49 21.26
N ARG A 214 22.18 11.09 21.91
CA ARG A 214 22.21 9.84 22.68
C ARG A 214 21.52 10.05 24.02
N LYS A 215 20.29 9.55 24.18
CA LYS A 215 19.65 9.41 25.49
C LYS A 215 19.73 7.97 25.96
N ARG A 216 19.47 7.77 27.25
CA ARG A 216 19.46 6.42 27.85
C ARG A 216 18.35 5.59 27.17
N GLY A 217 18.72 4.41 26.69
CA GLY A 217 17.80 3.50 25.99
C GLY A 217 17.59 3.80 24.50
N ASP A 218 18.33 4.71 23.89
CA ASP A 218 18.33 4.85 22.43
C ASP A 218 19.33 3.85 21.82
N ALA A 219 18.83 2.95 20.99
CA ALA A 219 19.63 1.95 20.30
C ALA A 219 19.95 2.40 18.87
N GLY A 220 21.13 2.02 18.37
CA GLY A 220 21.38 2.03 16.93
C GLY A 220 20.60 0.90 16.28
N ILE A 221 20.08 1.14 15.09
CA ILE A 221 19.33 0.14 14.31
C ILE A 221 20.15 -0.20 13.07
N MET A 222 20.26 -1.48 12.77
CA MET A 222 20.85 -1.99 11.54
C MET A 222 19.89 -2.99 10.92
N CYS A 223 19.40 -2.70 9.72
CA CYS A 223 18.48 -3.56 8.99
C CYS A 223 19.13 -4.11 7.71
N HIS A 224 18.83 -5.35 7.39
CA HIS A 224 19.21 -6.01 6.15
C HIS A 224 17.94 -6.37 5.38
N PHE A 225 17.87 -5.98 4.11
CA PHE A 225 16.79 -6.34 3.20
C PHE A 225 17.21 -7.60 2.42
N ASN A 226 17.01 -8.76 3.04
CA ASN A 226 17.41 -10.08 2.56
C ASN A 226 16.22 -10.97 2.16
N HIS A 227 15.09 -10.35 1.80
CA HIS A 227 13.84 -11.04 1.47
C HIS A 227 13.44 -10.92 -0.01
N GLY A 228 14.36 -10.57 -0.91
CA GLY A 228 14.06 -10.36 -2.32
C GLY A 228 13.35 -9.05 -2.64
N ASP A 229 12.76 -8.39 -1.64
CA ASP A 229 11.98 -7.17 -1.80
C ASP A 229 12.53 -5.98 -1.00
N ASN A 230 11.98 -4.80 -1.27
CA ASN A 230 12.26 -3.55 -0.55
C ASN A 230 11.24 -3.26 0.57
N LYS A 231 10.34 -4.22 0.86
CA LYS A 231 9.23 -4.06 1.83
C LYS A 231 9.58 -4.68 3.18
N ARG A 232 10.34 -5.76 3.23
CA ARG A 232 10.64 -6.55 4.42
C ARG A 232 12.12 -6.51 4.75
N ALA A 233 12.44 -6.36 6.04
CA ALA A 233 13.82 -6.32 6.50
C ALA A 233 13.98 -7.00 7.86
N GLU A 234 15.13 -7.66 8.04
CA GLU A 234 15.57 -8.14 9.34
C GLU A 234 16.45 -7.06 10.00
N CYS A 235 16.00 -6.55 11.14
CA CYS A 235 16.65 -5.49 11.89
C CYS A 235 17.22 -6.00 13.21
N VAL A 236 18.39 -5.46 13.56
CA VAL A 236 18.99 -5.62 14.88
C VAL A 236 19.14 -4.25 15.54
N LEU A 237 18.76 -4.19 16.81
CA LEU A 237 18.93 -3.01 17.66
C LEU A 237 20.11 -3.26 18.58
N GLY A 238 21.01 -2.29 18.71
CA GLY A 238 22.24 -2.50 19.45
C GLY A 238 22.98 -1.23 19.84
N HIS A 239 24.11 -1.41 20.52
CA HIS A 239 24.99 -0.29 20.85
C HIS A 239 25.84 0.11 19.66
N GLN A 240 25.86 1.42 19.35
CA GLN A 240 26.65 1.97 18.24
C GLN A 240 28.16 1.68 18.36
N ALA A 241 28.73 1.68 19.57
CA ALA A 241 30.17 1.56 19.77
C ALA A 241 30.68 0.12 19.68
N THR A 242 29.96 -0.83 20.29
CA THR A 242 30.37 -2.24 20.37
C THR A 242 29.74 -3.10 19.29
N LEU A 243 28.73 -2.58 18.58
CA LEU A 243 27.88 -3.35 17.66
C LEU A 243 27.21 -4.57 18.32
N HIS A 244 27.11 -4.55 19.66
CA HIS A 244 26.48 -5.63 20.39
C HIS A 244 24.97 -5.62 20.16
N VAL A 245 24.42 -6.78 19.79
CA VAL A 245 23.00 -6.96 19.50
C VAL A 245 22.22 -7.07 20.81
N CYS A 246 21.27 -6.15 21.00
CA CYS A 246 20.40 -6.07 22.16
C CYS A 246 19.01 -6.66 21.89
N ALA A 247 18.44 -6.33 20.72
CA ALA A 247 17.14 -6.81 20.30
C ALA A 247 17.15 -7.15 18.81
N THR A 248 16.23 -8.03 18.41
CA THR A 248 15.98 -8.37 17.01
C THR A 248 14.57 -7.99 16.62
N SER A 249 14.36 -7.67 15.35
CA SER A 249 13.06 -7.35 14.81
C SER A 249 12.96 -7.73 13.34
N PHE A 250 11.75 -8.09 12.93
CA PHE A 250 11.37 -8.18 11.54
C PHE A 250 10.43 -7.02 11.26
N VAL A 251 10.80 -6.17 10.32
CA VAL A 251 10.03 -4.98 9.94
C VAL A 251 9.42 -5.17 8.56
N VAL A 252 8.23 -4.60 8.38
CA VAL A 252 7.48 -4.61 7.13
C VAL A 252 7.09 -3.18 6.80
N LEU A 253 7.19 -2.81 5.53
CA LEU A 253 6.73 -1.54 4.99
C LEU A 253 5.21 -1.45 5.17
N GLN A 254 4.77 -0.38 5.81
CA GLN A 254 3.37 -0.04 5.93
C GLN A 254 2.91 0.60 4.62
N GLU A 255 1.90 0.00 4.00
CA GLU A 255 1.22 0.51 2.80
C GLU A 255 0.31 1.70 3.12
#